data_AF-A0A2A7D925-F1
#
_entry.id   AF-A0A2A7D925-F1
#
_cell.length_a   1.000
_cell.length_b   1.000
_cell.length_c   1.000
_cell.angle_alpha   90.00
_cell.angle_beta   90.00
_cell.angle_gamma   90.00
#
_symmetry.space_group_name_H-M   'P 1'
#
loop_
_entity.id
_entity.type
_entity.pdbx_description
1 polymer ?
#
loop_
_entity_poly.entity_id
_entity_poly.type
_entity_poly.pdbx_seq_one_letter_code
_entity_poly.pdbx_strand_id
1 'polypeptide(L)' 'MKELQEKIEDYTRFGQVLLAVSTLLMVGLLIPNGAKETIQPFVMMGSIVIFLSLSFFFFQRVKVMRDELEGNECE' A
#
# COMPACT_ATOMS: atom_id res chain seq x y z
N MET A 1 -10.69 19.50 -11.88
CA MET A 1 -10.91 19.48 -10.42
C MET A 1 -11.53 18.15 -9.94
N LYS A 2 -12.78 17.82 -10.28
CA LYS A 2 -13.47 16.59 -9.81
C LYS A 2 -12.76 15.28 -10.17
N GLU A 3 -12.29 15.13 -11.41
CA GLU A 3 -11.60 13.91 -11.86
C GLU A 3 -10.25 13.69 -11.16
N LEU A 4 -9.56 14.76 -10.74
CA LEU A 4 -8.32 14.64 -9.96
C LEU A 4 -8.62 14.17 -8.53
N GLN A 5 -9.66 14.72 -7.88
CA GLN A 5 -10.05 14.28 -6.54
C GLN A 5 -10.48 12.80 -6.53
N GLU A 6 -11.27 12.38 -7.51
CA GLU A 6 -11.70 10.99 -7.64
C GLU A 6 -10.50 10.06 -7.84
N LYS A 7 -9.53 10.47 -8.67
CA LYS A 7 -8.28 9.72 -8.89
C LYS A 7 -7.42 9.62 -7.63
N ILE A 8 -7.33 10.69 -6.85
CA ILE A 8 -6.62 10.73 -5.56
C ILE A 8 -7.29 9.78 -4.55
N GLU A 9 -8.62 9.77 -4.49
CA GLU A 9 -9.38 8.88 -3.62
C GLU A 9 -9.15 7.41 -4.00
N ASP A 10 -9.15 7.08 -5.29
CA ASP A 10 -8.84 5.74 -5.78
C ASP A 10 -7.43 5.28 -5.42
N TYR A 11 -6.42 6.13 -5.64
CA TYR A 11 -5.04 5.80 -5.25
C TYR A 11 -4.88 5.66 -3.72
N THR A 12 -5.64 6.42 -2.95
CA THR A 12 -5.67 6.30 -1.48
C THR A 12 -6.25 4.96 -1.06
N ARG A 13 -7.41 4.58 -1.62
CA ARG A 13 -8.04 3.27 -1.36
C ARG A 13 -7.11 2.13 -1.77
N PHE A 14 -6.45 2.25 -2.91
CA PHE A 14 -5.49 1.25 -3.36
C PHE A 14 -4.32 1.09 -2.38
N GLY A 15 -3.76 2.19 -1.88
CA GLY A 15 -2.74 2.16 -0.82
C GLY A 15 -3.25 1.49 0.46
N GLN A 16 -4.46 1.83 0.92
CA GLN A 16 -5.07 1.20 2.10
C GLN A 16 -5.27 -0.30 1.93
N VAL A 17 -5.72 -0.74 0.74
CA VAL A 17 -5.88 -2.17 0.42
C VAL A 17 -4.52 -2.89 0.45
N LEU A 18 -3.47 -2.31 -0.15
CA LEU A 18 -2.12 -2.89 -0.10
C LEU A 18 -1.59 -3.01 1.33
N LEU A 19 -1.83 -2.01 2.20
CA LEU A 19 -1.49 -2.10 3.63
C LEU A 19 -2.26 -3.22 4.33
N ALA A 20 -3.56 -3.30 4.11
CA ALA A 20 -4.42 -4.31 4.72
C ALA A 20 -3.95 -5.72 4.32
N VAL A 21 -3.68 -5.92 3.02
CA VAL A 21 -3.14 -7.18 2.48
C VAL A 21 -1.80 -7.50 3.12
N SER A 22 -0.85 -6.56 3.19
CA SER A 22 0.44 -6.77 3.88
C SER A 22 0.28 -7.19 5.34
N THR A 23 -0.67 -6.59 6.06
CA THR A 23 -0.96 -6.92 7.45
C THR A 23 -1.50 -8.34 7.58
N LEU A 24 -2.42 -8.74 6.70
CA LEU A 24 -2.93 -10.11 6.64
C LEU A 24 -1.85 -11.14 6.30
N LEU A 25 -0.96 -10.84 5.36
CA LEU A 25 0.18 -11.71 5.04
C LEU A 25 1.13 -11.85 6.23
N MET A 26 1.38 -10.77 6.99
CA MET A 26 2.20 -10.82 8.20
C MET A 26 1.54 -11.72 9.27
N VAL A 27 0.23 -11.62 9.46
CA VAL A 27 -0.52 -12.52 10.36
C VAL A 27 -0.43 -13.97 9.86
N GLY A 28 -0.48 -14.19 8.55
CA GLY A 28 -0.28 -15.51 7.95
C GLY A 28 1.11 -16.11 8.23
N LEU A 29 2.14 -15.27 8.36
CA LEU A 29 3.50 -15.70 8.71
C LEU A 29 3.64 -16.09 10.20
N LEU A 30 2.82 -15.49 11.07
CA LEU A 30 2.79 -15.77 12.51
C LEU A 30 2.18 -17.15 12.82
N ILE A 31 1.39 -17.72 11.90
CA ILE A 31 0.80 -19.05 12.05
C ILE A 31 1.88 -20.08 11.71
N PRO A 32 2.36 -20.89 12.67
CA PRO A 32 3.39 -21.89 12.41
C PRO A 32 2.80 -23.00 11.55
N ASN A 33 3.12 -23.00 10.26
CA ASN A 33 2.91 -24.16 9.41
C ASN A 33 3.93 -25.22 9.80
N GLY A 34 3.44 -26.29 10.42
CA GLY A 34 4.26 -27.39 10.93
C GLY A 34 5.27 -27.87 9.88
N ALA A 35 6.55 -27.68 10.19
CA ALA A 35 7.72 -28.27 9.56
C ALA A 35 7.58 -28.59 8.06
N LYS A 36 7.92 -27.63 7.19
CA LYS A 36 8.75 -27.83 5.98
C LYS A 36 8.82 -26.53 5.16
N GLU A 37 10.03 -26.24 4.68
CA GLU A 37 10.41 -25.18 3.72
C GLU A 37 10.65 -23.77 4.27
N THR A 38 11.91 -23.51 4.61
CA THR A 38 12.50 -22.20 4.91
C THR A 38 12.34 -21.16 3.78
N ILE A 39 12.01 -21.58 2.56
CA ILE A 39 11.81 -20.69 1.40
C ILE A 39 10.46 -19.97 1.48
N GLN A 40 9.40 -20.64 1.97
CA GLN A 40 8.06 -20.06 2.08
C GLN A 40 8.01 -18.76 2.94
N PRO A 41 8.58 -18.72 4.15
CA PRO A 41 8.58 -17.50 4.96
C PRO A 41 9.45 -16.40 4.34
N PHE A 42 10.54 -16.73 3.65
CA PHE A 42 11.39 -15.75 2.98
C PHE A 42 10.66 -15.05 1.82
N VAL A 43 9.94 -15.82 0.99
CA VAL A 43 9.13 -15.26 -0.11
C VAL A 43 7.96 -14.43 0.42
N MET A 44 7.26 -14.90 1.45
CA MET A 44 6.19 -14.12 2.10
C MET A 44 6.72 -12.81 2.67
N MET A 45 7.84 -12.84 3.39
CA MET A 45 8.43 -11.64 3.97
C MET A 45 8.89 -10.64 2.89
N GLY A 46 9.49 -11.14 1.79
CA GLY A 46 9.80 -10.32 0.63
C GLY A 46 8.56 -9.66 0.01
N SER A 47 7.47 -10.41 -0.16
CA SER A 47 6.22 -9.88 -0.71
C SER A 47 5.60 -8.80 0.18
N ILE A 48 5.64 -8.95 1.50
CA ILE A 48 5.15 -7.95 2.46
C ILE A 48 5.96 -6.65 2.32
N VAL A 49 7.28 -6.73 2.23
CA VAL A 49 8.15 -5.56 2.06
C VAL A 49 7.83 -4.84 0.74
N ILE A 50 7.64 -5.58 -0.36
CA ILE A 50 7.27 -5.02 -1.66
C ILE A 50 5.90 -4.33 -1.58
N PHE A 51 4.88 -4.98 -1.03
CA PHE A 51 3.54 -4.40 -0.90
C PHE A 51 3.51 -3.18 0.02
N LEU A 52 4.26 -3.19 1.13
CA LEU A 52 4.40 -2.02 2.00
C LEU A 52 5.09 -0.86 1.27
N SER A 53 6.17 -1.14 0.54
CA SER A 53 6.91 -0.12 -0.21
C SER A 53 6.05 0.51 -1.31
N LEU A 54 5.33 -0.32 -2.06
CA LEU A 54 4.38 0.14 -3.09
C LEU A 54 3.27 0.97 -2.46
N SER A 55 2.70 0.52 -1.34
CA SER A 55 1.69 1.28 -0.62
C SER A 55 2.22 2.66 -0.20
N PHE A 56 3.40 2.72 0.41
CA PHE A 56 3.99 3.99 0.85
C PHE A 56 4.24 4.93 -0.33
N PHE A 57 4.68 4.39 -1.47
CA PHE A 57 4.84 5.14 -2.71
C PHE A 57 3.51 5.74 -3.22
N PHE A 58 2.43 4.95 -3.21
CA PHE A 58 1.10 5.46 -3.60
C PHE A 58 0.62 6.55 -2.64
N PHE A 59 0.79 6.38 -1.33
CA PHE A 59 0.43 7.42 -0.36
C PHE A 59 1.22 8.72 -0.55
N GLN A 60 2.51 8.64 -0.85
CA GLN A 60 3.31 9.83 -1.16
C GLN A 60 2.83 10.52 -2.45
N ARG A 61 2.56 9.75 -3.51
CA ARG A 61 2.04 10.30 -4.78
C ARG A 61 0.68 10.97 -4.60
N VAL A 62 -0.23 10.34 -3.85
CA VAL A 62 -1.52 10.91 -3.45
C VAL A 62 -1.32 12.23 -2.70
N LYS A 63 -0.39 12.27 -1.75
CA LYS A 63 -0.12 13.48 -0.96
C LYS A 63 0.35 14.64 -1.83
N VAL A 64 1.27 14.39 -2.75
CA VAL A 64 1.75 15.42 -3.71
C VAL A 64 0.62 15.88 -4.62
N MET A 65 -0.19 14.97 -5.16
CA MET A 65 -1.32 15.30 -6.03
C MET A 65 -2.41 16.11 -5.31
N ARG A 66 -2.61 15.87 -4.01
CA ARG A 66 -3.52 16.66 -3.17
C ARG A 66 -3.01 18.08 -2.96
N ASP A 67 -1.72 18.21 -2.68
CA ASP A 67 -1.06 19.51 -2.46
C ASP A 67 -1.13 20.38 -3.74
N GLU A 68 -0.85 19.78 -4.91
CA GLU A 68 -1.01 20.45 -6.22
C GLU A 68 -2.46 20.86 -6.51
N LEU A 69 -3.44 20.08 -6.05
CA LEU A 69 -4.85 20.40 -6.25
C LEU A 69 -5.29 21.57 -5.35
N GLU A 70 -4.92 21.54 -4.07
CA GLU A 70 -5.23 22.61 -3.10
C GLU A 70 -4.52 23.94 -3.46
N GLY A 71 -3.31 23.87 -4.02
CA GLY A 71 -2.60 25.06 -4.53
C GLY A 71 -3.30 25.73 -5.72
N ASN A 72 -3.97 24.96 -6.58
CA ASN A 72 -4.66 25.45 -7.78
C ASN A 72 -6.09 25.94 -7.51
N GLU A 73 -6.62 25.71 -6.30
CA GLU A 73 -7.90 26.29 -5.84
C GLU A 73 -7.73 27.72 -5.28
N CYS A 74 -6.49 28.20 -5.10
CA CYS A 74 -6.18 29.55 -4.60
C CYS A 74 -5.80 30.59 -5.68
N GLU A 75 -5.71 30.22 -6.97
CA GLU A 75 -5.49 31.16 -8.10
C GLU A 75 -6.78 31.52 -8.84
#